data_AF-A0A846X2C2-F1
#
_entry.id   AF-A0A846X2C2-F1
#
_cell.length_a   1.000
_cell.length_b   1.000
_cell.length_c   1.000
_cell.angle_alpha   90.00
_cell.angle_beta   90.00
_cell.angle_gamma   90.00
#
_symmetry.space_group_name_H-M   'P 1'
#
loop_
_entity.id
_entity.type
_entity.pdbx_description
1 polymer ?
#
loop_
_entity_poly.entity_id
_entity_poly.type
_entity_poly.pdbx_seq_one_letter_code
_entity_poly.pdbx_strand_id
1 'polypeptide(L)' 'MDRGRSMNPLMIDPADREAWKLREVDRLTWPAIAAALDETEAHVQRRVERYIAATDAAAAAAQPPLFTL' A
#
# COMPACT_ATOMS: atom_id res chain seq x y z
N MET A 1 5.44 6.36 27.96
CA MET A 1 5.63 5.00 27.43
C MET A 1 5.28 5.04 25.96
N ASP A 2 6.26 4.68 25.13
CA ASP A 2 6.23 4.45 23.69
C ASP A 2 4.87 4.38 23.00
N ARG A 3 4.73 5.09 21.87
CA ARG A 3 4.82 4.47 20.54
C ARG A 3 5.28 5.50 19.53
N GLY A 4 6.59 5.69 19.44
CA GLY A 4 7.19 5.97 18.14
C GLY A 4 6.88 4.76 17.27
N ARG A 5 5.75 4.79 16.56
CA ARG A 5 5.44 3.80 15.53
C ARG A 5 6.42 4.09 14.39
N SER A 6 7.65 3.62 14.57
CA SER A 6 8.61 3.44 13.49
C SER A 6 7.88 2.57 12.49
N MET A 7 7.33 3.23 11.46
CA MET A 7 6.76 2.59 10.30
C MET A 7 7.94 1.86 9.67
N ASN A 8 8.12 0.59 10.02
CA ASN A 8 9.15 -0.24 9.43
C ASN A 8 8.78 -0.31 7.94
N PRO A 9 9.56 0.28 7.02
CA PRO A 9 9.18 0.41 5.60
C PRO A 9 9.04 -0.94 4.88
N LEU A 10 9.30 -2.05 5.59
CA LEU A 10 9.26 -3.42 5.09
C LEU A 10 7.99 -4.20 5.48
N MET A 11 7.13 -3.68 6.37
CA MET A 11 5.90 -4.37 6.76
C MET A 11 4.70 -3.71 6.08
N ILE A 12 4.49 -4.09 4.82
CA ILE A 12 3.24 -3.79 4.11
C ILE A 12 2.10 -4.43 4.90
N ASP A 13 1.11 -3.62 5.32
CA ASP A 13 -0.06 -4.12 6.01
C ASP A 13 -0.86 -5.03 5.06
N PRO A 14 -1.23 -6.27 5.45
CA PRO A 14 -2.04 -7.15 4.62
C PRO A 14 -3.33 -6.50 4.12
N ALA A 15 -3.94 -5.60 4.89
CA ALA A 15 -5.13 -4.89 4.48
C ALA A 15 -4.86 -3.81 3.43
N ASP A 16 -3.65 -3.24 3.38
CA ASP A 16 -3.23 -2.31 2.32
C ASP A 16 -3.02 -3.05 0.99
N ARG A 17 -2.43 -4.25 1.06
CA ARG A 17 -2.32 -5.15 -0.09
C ARG A 17 -3.68 -5.60 -0.61
N GLU A 18 -4.59 -5.96 0.28
CA GLU A 18 -5.93 -6.43 -0.11
C GLU A 18 -6.74 -5.32 -0.78
N ALA A 19 -6.73 -4.10 -0.22
CA ALA A 19 -7.36 -2.94 -0.85
C ALA A 19 -6.79 -2.66 -2.25
N TRP A 20 -5.47 -2.75 -2.43
CA TRP A 20 -4.83 -2.58 -3.74
C TRP A 20 -5.24 -3.68 -4.72
N LYS A 21 -5.31 -4.95 -4.29
CA LYS A 21 -5.71 -6.07 -5.13
C LYS A 21 -7.16 -5.91 -5.62
N LEU A 22 -8.08 -5.59 -4.72
CA LEU A 22 -9.49 -5.34 -5.07
C LEU A 22 -9.63 -4.20 -6.09
N ARG A 23 -8.76 -3.19 -6.00
CA ARG A 23 -8.74 -2.05 -6.93
C ARG A 23 -8.10 -2.36 -8.29
N GLU A 24 -6.87 -2.88 -8.30
CA GLU A 24 -6.05 -2.98 -9.51
C GLU A 24 -6.18 -4.34 -10.22
N VAL A 25 -6.44 -5.41 -9.48
CA VAL A 25 -6.62 -6.76 -10.04
C VAL A 25 -8.09 -7.01 -10.33
N ASP A 26 -8.94 -6.87 -9.33
CA ASP A 26 -10.38 -7.19 -9.46
C ASP A 26 -11.19 -6.01 -10.05
N ARG A 27 -10.54 -4.85 -10.25
CA ARG A 27 -11.09 -3.64 -10.89
C ARG A 27 -12.39 -3.14 -10.26
N LEU A 28 -12.58 -3.37 -8.96
CA LEU A 28 -13.75 -2.88 -8.23
C LEU A 28 -13.75 -1.35 -8.11
N THR A 29 -14.95 -0.79 -7.95
CA THR A 29 -15.14 0.64 -7.68
C THR A 29 -14.83 0.96 -6.22
N TRP A 30 -14.43 2.18 -5.91
CA TRP A 30 -14.14 2.60 -4.53
C TRP A 30 -15.28 2.31 -3.54
N PRO A 31 -16.57 2.56 -3.87
CA PRO A 31 -17.67 2.21 -2.98
C PRO A 31 -17.80 0.70 -2.74
N ALA A 32 -17.55 -0.13 -3.75
CA ALA A 32 -17.63 -1.59 -3.61
C ALA A 32 -16.52 -2.15 -2.72
N ILE A 33 -15.31 -1.59 -2.82
CA ILE A 33 -14.18 -1.97 -1.97
C ILE A 33 -14.42 -1.51 -0.53
N ALA A 34 -14.90 -0.28 -0.35
CA ALA A 34 -15.29 0.26 0.96
C ALA A 34 -16.33 -0.63 1.66
N ALA A 35 -17.37 -1.05 0.93
CA ALA A 35 -18.36 -1.99 1.43
C ALA A 35 -17.78 -3.38 1.75
N ALA A 36 -16.88 -3.90 0.90
CA ALA A 36 -16.25 -5.21 1.10
C ALA A 36 -15.33 -5.23 2.34
N LEU A 37 -14.72 -4.11 2.68
CA LEU A 37 -13.77 -3.97 3.78
C LEU A 37 -14.38 -3.36 5.06
N ASP A 38 -15.68 -3.02 5.05
CA ASP A 38 -16.35 -2.28 6.13
C ASP A 38 -15.60 -1.00 6.53
N GLU A 39 -15.13 -0.26 5.53
CA GLU A 39 -14.36 0.97 5.70
C GLU A 39 -14.94 2.12 4.87
N THR A 40 -14.46 3.35 5.10
CA THR A 40 -14.83 4.50 4.26
C THR A 40 -13.98 4.53 2.98
N GLU A 41 -14.54 5.06 1.89
CA GLU A 41 -13.82 5.21 0.62
C GLU A 41 -12.48 5.95 0.78
N ALA A 42 -12.47 7.02 1.60
CA ALA A 42 -11.25 7.79 1.88
C ALA A 42 -10.17 6.95 2.60
N HIS A 43 -10.57 6.04 3.48
CA HIS A 43 -9.62 5.16 4.16
C HIS A 43 -9.04 4.14 3.17
N VAL A 44 -9.89 3.51 2.36
CA VAL A 44 -9.47 2.56 1.32
C VAL A 44 -8.53 3.21 0.31
N GLN A 45 -8.82 4.43 -0.16
CA GLN A 45 -7.92 5.15 -1.07
C GLN A 45 -6.54 5.35 -0.46
N ARG A 46 -6.47 5.78 0.81
CA ARG A 46 -5.19 5.92 1.53
C ARG A 46 -4.46 4.59 1.68
N ARG A 47 -5.16 3.47 1.89
CA ARG A 47 -4.55 2.13 1.94
C ARG A 47 -3.87 1.77 0.62
N VAL A 48 -4.56 2.00 -0.50
CA VAL A 48 -4.02 1.75 -1.83
C VAL A 48 -2.80 2.62 -2.10
N GLU A 49 -2.87 3.91 -1.77
CA GLU A 49 -1.73 4.84 -1.91
C GLU A 49 -0.52 4.41 -1.08
N ARG A 50 -0.73 4.00 0.18
CA ARG A 50 0.35 3.48 1.03
C ARG A 50 1.00 2.23 0.44
N TYR A 51 0.19 1.30 -0.08
CA TYR A 51 0.71 0.10 -0.72
C TYR A 51 1.60 0.45 -1.92
N ILE A 52 1.11 1.31 -2.82
CA ILE A 52 1.86 1.75 -4.01
C ILE A 52 3.18 2.40 -3.60
N ALA A 53 3.14 3.35 -2.66
CA ALA A 53 4.34 4.05 -2.19
C ALA A 53 5.37 3.08 -1.57
N ALA A 54 4.92 2.10 -0.78
CA ALA A 54 5.79 1.09 -0.21
C ALA A 54 6.42 0.18 -1.28
N THR A 55 5.63 -0.23 -2.28
CA THR A 55 6.14 -1.06 -3.39
C THR A 55 7.07 -0.30 -4.33
N ASP A 56 6.81 0.98 -4.60
CA ASP A 56 7.65 1.83 -5.43
C ASP A 56 8.99 2.10 -4.73
N ALA A 57 8.96 2.42 -3.43
CA ALA A 57 10.17 2.56 -2.62
C ALA A 57 10.99 1.25 -2.56
N ALA A 58 10.32 0.11 -2.41
CA ALA A 58 10.99 -1.20 -2.44
C ALA A 58 11.60 -1.50 -3.82
N ALA A 59 10.91 -1.18 -4.90
CA ALA A 59 11.41 -1.34 -6.26
C ALA A 59 12.62 -0.43 -6.53
N ALA A 60 12.57 0.83 -6.09
CA ALA A 60 13.70 1.76 -6.20
C ALA A 60 14.92 1.26 -5.42
N ALA A 61 14.74 0.73 -4.21
CA ALA A 61 15.83 0.16 -3.41
C ALA A 61 16.44 -1.11 -4.01
N ALA A 62 15.66 -1.87 -4.79
CA ALA A 62 16.11 -3.10 -5.44
C ALA A 62 16.80 -2.86 -6.80
N GLN A 63 16.75 -1.65 -7.36
CA GLN A 63 17.40 -1.35 -8.63
C GLN A 63 18.92 -1.32 -8.47
N PRO A 64 19.68 -2.12 -9.25
CA PRO A 64 21.13 -1.96 -9.29
C PRO A 64 21.47 -0.56 -9.81
N PRO A 65 22.53 0.09 -9.27
CA PRO A 65 22.92 1.41 -9.75
C PRO A 65 23.25 1.36 -11.24
N LEU A 66 22.64 2.26 -12.02
CA LEU A 66 22.84 2.34 -13.48
C LEU A 66 24.29 2.68 -13.86
N PHE A 67 25.05 3.24 -12.93
CA PHE A 67 26.49 3.47 -13.06
C PHE A 67 27.17 3.04 -11.76
N THR A 68 27.97 1.97 -11.83
CA THR A 68 28.96 1.64 -10.80
C THR A 68 30.27 2.34 -11.18
N LEU A 69 30.75 3.24 -10.31
CA LEU A 69 32.08 3.85 -10.40
C LEU A 69 33.18 2.82 -10.16
#